data_AF-A0A8X6NS59-F1
#
_entry.id   AF-A0A8X6NS59-F1
#
_cell.length_a   1.000
_cell.length_b   1.000
_cell.length_c   1.000
_cell.angle_alpha   90.00
_cell.angle_beta   90.00
_cell.angle_gamma   90.00
#
_symmetry.space_group_name_H-M   'P 1'
#
loop_
_entity.id
_entity.type
_entity.pdbx_description
1 polymer ?
#
loop_
_entity_poly.entity_id
_entity_poly.type
_entity_poly.pdbx_seq_one_letter_code
_entity_poly.pdbx_strand_id
1 'polypeptide(L)'
;MEEKSRKLFARIEANIDELEEYISEIKKKHSKILSSPFHDEEDFHELDRLMAKVQSYCANTWSLLNVAKKTRQKDSVKRCSIRMETVQLNSLYQKFLDTVSDYSAAQASYRQRKKKLLKKQLEINPIRYLSKSIGLHKRYLAGLIEKCSSSLSRIPIRKK
;
A
#
# COMPACT_ATOMS: atom_id res chain seq x y z
N MET A 1 -3.08 30.40 -17.44
CA MET A 1 -2.48 29.04 -17.33
C MET A 1 -1.08 29.08 -17.92
N GLU A 2 -0.09 29.32 -17.07
CA GLU A 2 1.32 29.23 -17.47
C GLU A 2 1.67 27.79 -17.88
N GLU A 3 2.54 27.63 -18.87
CA GLU A 3 2.90 26.33 -19.47
C GLU A 3 3.42 25.33 -18.41
N LYS A 4 4.14 25.83 -17.40
CA LYS A 4 4.64 25.03 -16.28
C LYS A 4 3.51 24.40 -15.45
N SER A 5 2.46 25.16 -15.14
CA SER A 5 1.30 24.66 -14.39
C SER A 5 0.54 23.58 -15.16
N ARG A 6 0.38 23.74 -16.48
CA ARG A 6 -0.28 22.74 -17.34
C ARG A 6 0.48 21.40 -17.34
N LYS A 7 1.80 21.46 -17.55
CA LYS A 7 2.66 20.26 -17.52
C LYS A 7 2.61 19.56 -16.17
N LEU A 8 2.55 20.32 -15.07
CA LEU A 8 2.45 19.77 -13.73
C LEU A 8 1.12 19.03 -13.52
N PHE A 9 -0.02 19.60 -13.93
CA PHE A 9 -1.33 18.92 -13.80
C PHE A 9 -1.42 17.68 -14.67
N ALA A 10 -0.96 17.74 -15.92
CA ALA A 10 -0.92 16.58 -16.79
C ALA A 10 -0.06 15.44 -16.19
N ARG A 11 1.06 15.77 -15.53
CA ARG A 11 1.89 14.77 -14.86
C ARG A 11 1.20 14.15 -13.64
N ILE A 12 0.48 14.95 -12.85
CA ILE A 12 -0.28 14.47 -11.69
C ILE A 12 -1.40 13.55 -12.15
N GLU A 13 -2.13 13.94 -13.20
CA GLU A 13 -3.20 13.14 -13.79
C GLU A 13 -2.69 11.80 -14.31
N ALA A 14 -1.61 11.80 -15.09
CA ALA A 14 -0.99 10.56 -15.56
C ALA A 14 -0.54 9.64 -14.41
N ASN A 15 0.00 10.19 -13.32
CA ASN A 15 0.36 9.37 -12.17
C ASN A 15 -0.87 8.77 -11.46
N ILE A 16 -2.01 9.47 -11.46
CA ILE A 16 -3.27 8.95 -10.89
C ILE A 16 -3.81 7.82 -11.77
N ASP A 17 -3.78 7.98 -13.08
CA ASP A 17 -4.26 6.95 -14.01
C ASP A 17 -3.42 5.66 -13.90
N GLU A 18 -2.08 5.78 -13.82
CA GLU A 18 -1.17 4.66 -13.56
C GLU A 18 -1.45 4.00 -12.18
N LEU A 19 -1.77 4.81 -11.16
CA LEU A 19 -2.13 4.29 -9.85
C LEU A 19 -3.42 3.46 -9.90
N GLU A 20 -4.42 3.90 -10.65
CA GLU A 20 -5.68 3.17 -10.88
C GLU A 20 -5.42 1.83 -11.59
N GLU A 21 -4.52 1.81 -12.57
CA GLU A 21 -4.12 0.57 -13.26
C GLU A 21 -3.46 -0.42 -12.29
N TYR A 22 -2.49 0.01 -11.49
CA TYR A 22 -1.86 -0.86 -10.49
C TYR A 22 -2.87 -1.38 -9.45
N ILE A 23 -3.84 -0.56 -9.03
CA ILE A 23 -4.91 -1.00 -8.11
C ILE A 23 -5.78 -2.07 -8.77
N SER A 24 -6.10 -1.91 -10.06
CA SER A 24 -6.84 -2.91 -10.84
C SER A 24 -6.08 -4.24 -10.93
N GLU A 25 -4.77 -4.20 -11.19
CA GLU A 25 -3.92 -5.39 -11.20
C GLU A 25 -3.86 -6.08 -9.84
N ILE A 26 -3.72 -5.32 -8.76
CA ILE A 26 -3.76 -5.82 -7.38
C ILE A 26 -5.09 -6.52 -7.11
N LYS A 27 -6.22 -5.95 -7.53
CA LYS A 27 -7.55 -6.58 -7.38
C LYS A 27 -7.63 -7.91 -8.12
N LYS A 28 -7.07 -8.01 -9.34
CA LYS A 28 -6.99 -9.27 -10.10
C LYS A 28 -6.15 -10.32 -9.37
N LYS A 29 -4.96 -9.93 -8.87
CA LYS A 29 -4.08 -10.82 -8.10
C LYS A 29 -4.72 -11.27 -6.78
N HIS A 30 -5.39 -10.37 -6.06
CA HIS A 30 -6.18 -10.71 -4.88
C HIS A 30 -7.24 -11.77 -5.20
N SER A 31 -7.98 -11.60 -6.29
CA SER A 31 -8.98 -12.57 -6.73
C SER A 31 -8.35 -13.93 -7.03
N LYS A 32 -7.25 -13.96 -7.81
CA LYS A 32 -6.53 -15.19 -8.17
C LYS A 32 -6.04 -15.95 -6.92
N ILE A 33 -5.46 -15.23 -5.96
CA ILE A 33 -4.96 -15.83 -4.71
C ILE A 33 -6.11 -16.35 -3.85
N LEU A 34 -7.25 -15.66 -3.80
CA LEU A 34 -8.42 -16.08 -3.02
C LEU A 34 -9.16 -17.27 -3.66
N SER A 35 -9.13 -17.41 -4.98
CA SER A 35 -9.78 -18.51 -5.70
C SER A 35 -8.92 -19.78 -5.79
N SER A 36 -7.59 -19.64 -5.69
CA SER A 36 -6.69 -20.78 -5.71
C SER A 36 -6.65 -21.49 -4.34
N PRO A 37 -6.89 -22.81 -4.27
CA PRO A 37 -6.70 -23.58 -3.04
C PRO A 37 -5.22 -23.80 -2.70
N PHE A 38 -4.30 -23.51 -3.63
CA PHE A 38 -2.85 -23.66 -3.47
C PHE A 38 -2.14 -22.31 -3.51
N HIS A 39 -1.10 -22.17 -2.71
CA HIS A 39 -0.28 -20.97 -2.62
C HIS A 39 0.81 -21.01 -3.68
N ASP A 40 0.72 -20.09 -4.65
CA ASP A 40 1.78 -19.84 -5.63
C ASP A 40 2.67 -18.70 -5.12
N GLU A 41 3.94 -19.00 -4.83
CA GLU A 41 4.91 -18.02 -4.34
C GLU A 41 5.14 -16.88 -5.35
N GLU A 42 5.03 -17.15 -6.65
CA GLU A 42 5.20 -16.15 -7.70
C GLU A 42 4.08 -15.09 -7.66
N ASP A 43 2.84 -15.50 -7.39
CA ASP A 43 1.71 -14.58 -7.26
C ASP A 43 1.85 -13.65 -6.04
N PHE A 44 2.46 -14.11 -4.95
CA PHE A 44 2.74 -13.27 -3.77
C PHE A 44 3.86 -12.27 -4.04
N HIS A 45 4.95 -12.72 -4.67
CA HIS A 45 6.04 -11.81 -5.05
C HIS A 45 5.57 -10.70 -5.99
N GLU A 46 4.73 -11.04 -6.97
CA GLU A 46 4.19 -10.04 -7.87
C GLU A 46 3.20 -9.10 -7.17
N LEU A 47 2.36 -9.61 -6.26
CA LEU A 47 1.49 -8.77 -5.45
C LEU A 47 2.30 -7.77 -4.60
N ASP A 48 3.39 -8.21 -3.97
CA ASP A 48 4.25 -7.34 -3.16
C ASP A 48 4.93 -6.26 -4.03
N ARG A 49 5.38 -6.61 -5.23
CA ARG A 49 5.92 -5.64 -6.21
C ARG A 49 4.89 -4.59 -6.60
N LEU A 50 3.67 -5.00 -6.93
CA LEU A 50 2.59 -4.07 -7.27
C LEU A 50 2.23 -3.16 -6.09
N MET A 51 2.18 -3.70 -4.87
CA MET A 51 1.94 -2.90 -3.67
C MET A 51 3.04 -1.86 -3.43
N ALA A 52 4.31 -2.20 -3.68
CA ALA A 52 5.43 -1.26 -3.60
C ALA A 52 5.32 -0.15 -4.66
N LYS A 53 4.92 -0.49 -5.90
CA LYS A 53 4.67 0.51 -6.95
C LYS A 53 3.56 1.48 -6.55
N VAL A 54 2.42 0.97 -6.06
CA VAL A 54 1.29 1.80 -5.56
C VAL A 54 1.76 2.76 -4.47
N GLN A 55 2.55 2.29 -3.50
CA GLN A 55 3.09 3.15 -2.43
C GLN A 55 3.99 4.25 -2.97
N SER A 56 4.90 3.91 -3.91
CA SER A 56 5.82 4.88 -4.52
C SER A 56 5.07 5.95 -5.32
N TYR A 57 4.13 5.54 -6.18
CA TYR A 57 3.32 6.47 -6.98
C TYR A 57 2.43 7.35 -6.10
N CYS A 58 1.83 6.79 -5.04
CA CYS A 58 1.04 7.55 -4.08
C CYS A 58 1.88 8.66 -3.41
N ALA A 59 3.09 8.33 -2.93
CA ALA A 59 3.99 9.30 -2.31
C ALA A 59 4.43 10.39 -3.30
N ASN A 60 4.76 10.02 -4.54
CA ASN A 60 5.18 10.95 -5.59
C ASN A 60 4.05 11.92 -5.96
N THR A 61 2.84 11.40 -6.20
CA THR A 61 1.66 12.21 -6.55
C THR A 61 1.29 13.15 -5.41
N TRP A 62 1.32 12.68 -4.15
CA TRP A 62 1.11 13.51 -2.97
C TRP A 62 2.13 14.66 -2.86
N SER A 63 3.40 14.37 -3.11
CA SER A 63 4.46 15.38 -3.11
C SER A 63 4.22 16.47 -4.18
N LEU A 64 3.90 16.06 -5.41
CA LEU A 64 3.61 16.98 -6.52
C LEU A 64 2.38 17.86 -6.24
N LEU A 65 1.31 17.26 -5.70
CA LEU A 65 0.09 17.97 -5.29
C LEU A 65 0.39 19.04 -4.22
N ASN A 66 1.22 18.71 -3.23
CA ASN A 66 1.61 19.66 -2.18
C ASN A 66 2.49 20.79 -2.71
N VAL A 67 3.43 20.50 -3.62
CA VAL A 67 4.24 21.52 -4.29
C VAL A 67 3.34 22.47 -5.08
N ALA A 68 2.39 21.93 -5.87
CA ALA A 68 1.43 22.72 -6.63
C ALA A 68 0.60 23.66 -5.74
N LYS A 69 0.16 23.16 -4.56
CA LYS A 69 -0.58 23.94 -3.58
C LYS A 69 0.25 25.08 -2.98
N LYS A 70 1.52 24.82 -2.63
CA LYS A 70 2.42 25.81 -2.02
C LYS A 70 2.84 26.92 -2.98
N THR A 71 3.15 26.59 -4.23
CA THR A 71 3.57 27.59 -5.23
C THR A 71 2.50 28.65 -5.45
N ARG A 72 1.22 28.26 -5.46
CA ARG A 72 0.10 29.18 -5.70
C ARG A 72 -0.23 30.14 -4.56
N GLN A 73 0.14 29.82 -3.33
CA GLN A 73 -0.01 30.79 -2.22
C GLN A 73 0.94 31.99 -2.38
N LYS A 74 2.02 31.85 -3.15
CA LYS A 74 3.04 32.89 -3.32
C LYS A 74 2.73 33.87 -4.46
N ASP A 75 1.95 33.44 -5.45
CA ASP A 75 1.62 34.25 -6.62
C ASP A 75 0.35 35.07 -6.37
N SER A 76 0.46 36.31 -5.88
CA SER A 76 -0.70 37.17 -5.56
C SER A 76 -1.20 38.04 -6.72
N VAL A 77 -0.51 38.02 -7.87
CA VAL A 77 -0.60 39.08 -8.89
C VAL A 77 -1.65 38.80 -10.00
N LYS A 78 -2.19 37.57 -10.15
CA LYS A 78 -3.11 37.19 -11.25
C LYS A 78 -4.37 36.42 -10.80
N ARG A 79 -5.35 37.10 -10.18
CA ARG A 79 -6.53 36.48 -9.52
C ARG A 79 -7.33 35.45 -10.34
N CYS A 80 -7.62 35.72 -11.62
CA CYS A 80 -8.47 34.82 -12.43
C CYS A 80 -7.77 33.50 -12.81
N SER A 81 -6.49 33.55 -13.25
CA SER A 81 -5.71 32.35 -13.57
C SER A 81 -5.52 31.47 -12.33
N ILE A 82 -5.25 32.08 -11.17
CA ILE A 82 -5.09 31.37 -9.90
C ILE A 82 -6.37 30.62 -9.51
N ARG A 83 -7.54 31.22 -9.71
CA ARG A 83 -8.83 30.57 -9.39
C ARG A 83 -9.08 29.34 -10.26
N MET A 84 -8.90 29.45 -11.57
CA MET A 84 -9.10 28.31 -12.48
C MET A 84 -8.11 27.17 -12.18
N GLU A 85 -6.86 27.53 -11.94
CA GLU A 85 -5.83 26.62 -11.48
C GLU A 85 -6.26 25.94 -10.16
N THR A 86 -6.76 26.69 -9.17
CA THR A 86 -7.22 26.18 -7.87
C THR A 86 -8.32 25.14 -8.01
N VAL A 87 -9.29 25.39 -8.88
CA VAL A 87 -10.36 24.42 -9.19
C VAL A 87 -9.78 23.12 -9.76
N GLN A 88 -8.86 23.19 -10.72
CA GLN A 88 -8.22 22.00 -11.29
C GLN A 88 -7.44 21.20 -10.25
N LEU A 89 -6.66 21.86 -9.40
CA LEU A 89 -5.87 21.19 -8.36
C LEU A 89 -6.75 20.52 -7.31
N ASN A 90 -7.85 21.16 -6.92
CA ASN A 90 -8.82 20.55 -6.01
C ASN A 90 -9.47 19.31 -6.63
N SER A 91 -9.83 19.37 -7.91
CA SER A 91 -10.36 18.22 -8.64
C SER A 91 -9.35 17.05 -8.68
N LEU A 92 -8.08 17.33 -8.97
CA LEU A 92 -7.02 16.32 -8.94
C LEU A 92 -6.79 15.74 -7.54
N TYR A 93 -6.86 16.56 -6.49
CA TYR A 93 -6.79 16.09 -5.10
C TYR A 93 -7.94 15.13 -4.77
N GLN A 94 -9.18 15.46 -5.16
CA GLN A 94 -10.32 14.58 -4.93
C GLN A 94 -10.14 13.25 -5.66
N LYS A 95 -9.84 13.29 -6.98
CA LYS A 95 -9.59 12.08 -7.77
C LYS A 95 -8.51 11.19 -7.12
N PHE A 96 -7.39 11.78 -6.72
CA PHE A 96 -6.32 11.06 -6.01
C PHE A 96 -6.79 10.41 -4.70
N LEU A 97 -7.55 11.13 -3.87
CA LEU A 97 -8.05 10.59 -2.60
C LEU A 97 -9.05 9.45 -2.82
N ASP A 98 -9.90 9.55 -3.83
CA ASP A 98 -10.84 8.51 -4.21
C ASP A 98 -10.10 7.24 -4.65
N THR A 99 -9.08 7.36 -5.51
CA THR A 99 -8.21 6.25 -5.93
C THR A 99 -7.52 5.58 -4.74
N VAL A 100 -6.97 6.36 -3.80
CA VAL A 100 -6.31 5.82 -2.59
C VAL A 100 -7.32 5.15 -1.64
N SER A 101 -8.53 5.70 -1.53
CA SER A 101 -9.62 5.13 -0.74
C SER A 101 -10.06 3.77 -1.33
N ASP A 102 -10.22 3.68 -2.65
CA ASP A 102 -10.53 2.43 -3.35
C ASP A 102 -9.45 1.36 -3.12
N TYR A 103 -8.17 1.73 -3.18
CA TYR A 103 -7.07 0.84 -2.82
C TYR A 103 -7.18 0.33 -1.37
N SER A 104 -7.43 1.23 -0.41
CA SER A 104 -7.56 0.89 1.00
C SER A 104 -8.73 -0.09 1.25
N ALA A 105 -9.87 0.16 0.61
CA ALA A 105 -11.04 -0.70 0.67
C ALA A 105 -10.77 -2.10 0.07
N ALA A 106 -10.12 -2.15 -1.09
CA ALA A 106 -9.73 -3.41 -1.74
C ALA A 106 -8.79 -4.24 -0.84
N GLN A 107 -7.79 -3.60 -0.22
CA GLN A 107 -6.87 -4.25 0.72
C GLN A 107 -7.58 -4.75 1.99
N ALA A 108 -8.49 -3.96 2.56
CA ALA A 108 -9.25 -4.37 3.74
C ALA A 108 -10.12 -5.61 3.44
N SER A 109 -10.81 -5.61 2.30
CA SER A 109 -11.62 -6.74 1.83
C SER A 109 -10.76 -7.99 1.62
N TYR A 110 -9.61 -7.86 0.96
CA TYR A 110 -8.68 -8.99 0.77
C TYR A 110 -8.20 -9.58 2.09
N ARG A 111 -7.74 -8.74 3.03
CA ARG A 111 -7.28 -9.20 4.36
C ARG A 111 -8.38 -9.95 5.11
N GLN A 112 -9.61 -9.45 5.08
CA GLN A 112 -10.75 -10.09 5.72
C GLN A 112 -11.06 -11.45 5.10
N ARG A 113 -11.09 -11.54 3.76
CA ARG A 113 -11.37 -12.79 3.03
C ARG A 113 -10.25 -13.82 3.24
N LYS A 114 -8.99 -13.41 3.13
CA LYS A 114 -7.82 -14.28 3.37
C LYS A 114 -7.83 -14.85 4.80
N LYS A 115 -8.19 -14.04 5.80
CA LYS A 115 -8.37 -14.51 7.19
C LYS A 115 -9.48 -15.56 7.32
N LYS A 116 -10.63 -15.35 6.65
CA LYS A 116 -11.73 -16.34 6.64
C LYS A 116 -11.33 -17.65 5.98
N LEU A 117 -10.60 -17.59 4.85
CA LEU A 117 -10.08 -18.78 4.17
C LEU A 117 -9.12 -19.57 5.06
N LEU A 118 -8.16 -18.90 5.70
CA LEU A 118 -7.23 -19.55 6.63
C LEU A 118 -7.97 -20.22 7.79
N LYS A 119 -8.97 -19.54 8.37
CA LYS A 119 -9.78 -20.12 9.44
C LYS A 119 -10.49 -21.40 8.99
N LYS A 120 -11.13 -21.38 7.81
CA LYS A 120 -11.77 -22.58 7.22
C LYS A 120 -10.77 -23.70 6.94
N GLN A 121 -9.58 -23.39 6.43
CA GLN A 121 -8.53 -24.39 6.18
C GLN A 121 -8.08 -25.08 7.48
N LEU A 122 -7.99 -24.32 8.58
CA LEU A 122 -7.69 -24.86 9.91
C LEU A 122 -8.82 -25.73 10.47
N GLU A 123 -10.08 -25.37 10.22
CA GLU A 123 -11.26 -26.14 10.62
C GLU A 123 -11.39 -27.48 9.86
N ILE A 124 -10.99 -27.52 8.57
CA ILE A 124 -11.14 -28.70 7.70
C ILE A 124 -9.95 -29.67 7.83
N ASN A 125 -8.73 -29.18 8.08
CA ASN A 125 -7.52 -29.99 8.15
C ASN A 125 -6.65 -29.67 9.37
N PRO A 126 -7.15 -29.87 10.62
CA PRO A 126 -6.35 -29.60 11.81
C PRO A 126 -5.06 -30.42 11.85
N ILE A 127 -5.09 -31.68 11.39
CA ILE A 127 -3.97 -32.63 11.50
C ILE A 127 -2.83 -32.33 10.50
N ARG A 128 -3.13 -31.83 9.29
CA ARG A 128 -2.11 -31.50 8.28
C ARG A 128 -1.29 -30.25 8.65
N TYR A 129 -1.91 -29.29 9.33
CA TYR A 129 -1.21 -28.10 9.85
C TYR A 129 -0.57 -28.34 11.22
N LEU A 130 -1.11 -29.22 12.08
CA LEU A 130 -0.44 -29.58 13.33
C LEU A 130 0.87 -30.36 13.07
N SER A 131 0.92 -31.28 12.11
CA SER A 131 2.15 -32.03 11.78
C SER A 131 3.29 -31.16 11.21
N LYS A 132 2.99 -30.26 10.25
CA LYS A 132 4.01 -29.36 9.65
C LYS A 132 4.30 -28.10 10.49
N SER A 133 3.29 -27.52 11.15
CA SER A 133 3.45 -26.31 11.96
C SER A 133 4.10 -26.61 13.31
N ILE A 134 3.85 -27.74 13.98
CA ILE A 134 4.58 -28.09 15.21
C ILE A 134 6.09 -28.25 14.92
N GLY A 135 6.47 -28.77 13.76
CA GLY A 135 7.89 -28.92 13.37
C GLY A 135 8.60 -27.60 13.04
N LEU A 136 7.95 -26.69 12.30
CA LEU A 136 8.53 -25.39 11.92
C LEU A 136 8.41 -24.33 13.02
N HIS A 137 7.27 -24.26 13.71
CA HIS A 137 7.01 -23.26 14.75
C HIS A 137 7.81 -23.56 16.03
N LYS A 138 8.08 -24.83 16.35
CA LYS A 138 8.99 -25.19 17.46
C LYS A 138 10.45 -24.83 17.16
N ARG A 139 10.91 -24.93 15.90
CA ARG A 139 12.24 -24.44 15.48
C ARG A 139 12.33 -22.92 15.43
N TYR A 140 11.30 -22.24 14.93
CA TYR A 140 11.25 -20.78 14.86
C TYR A 140 11.17 -20.15 16.25
N LEU A 141 10.34 -20.70 17.15
CA LEU A 141 10.25 -20.24 18.54
C LEU A 141 11.52 -20.56 19.33
N ALA A 142 12.17 -21.72 19.13
CA ALA A 142 13.46 -22.02 19.76
C ALA A 142 14.54 -21.00 19.32
N GLY A 143 14.63 -20.69 18.02
CA GLY A 143 15.55 -19.69 17.50
C GLY A 143 15.23 -18.25 17.92
N LEU A 144 13.96 -17.91 18.16
CA LEU A 144 13.56 -16.60 18.69
C LEU A 144 13.89 -16.47 20.18
N ILE A 145 13.69 -17.52 20.97
CA ILE A 145 14.00 -17.55 22.41
C ILE A 145 15.52 -17.45 22.63
N GLU A 146 16.32 -18.13 21.82
CA GLU A 146 17.79 -18.09 21.89
C GLU A 146 18.35 -16.71 21.47
N LYS A 147 17.77 -16.08 20.44
CA LYS A 147 18.10 -14.71 20.02
C LYS A 147 17.67 -13.65 21.04
N CYS A 148 16.49 -13.79 21.65
CA CYS A 148 16.02 -12.89 22.70
C CYS A 148 16.88 -13.01 23.96
N SER A 149 17.25 -14.22 24.38
CA SER A 149 18.12 -14.45 25.54
C SER A 149 19.53 -13.88 25.34
N SER A 150 20.07 -13.99 24.12
CA SER A 150 21.37 -13.40 23.74
C SER A 150 21.35 -11.86 23.66
N SER A 151 20.19 -11.27 23.37
CA SER A 151 20.01 -9.82 23.25
C SER A 151 19.74 -9.14 24.61
N LEU A 152 19.06 -9.84 25.52
CA LEU A 152 18.73 -9.34 26.87
C LEU A 152 19.94 -9.30 27.82
N SER A 153 21.00 -10.06 27.55
CA SER A 153 22.26 -10.02 28.33
C SER A 153 23.19 -8.85 27.95
N ARG A 154 22.85 -8.01 26.96
CA ARG A 154 23.68 -6.89 26.47
C ARG A 154 23.08 -5.50 26.67
N ILE A 155 21.97 -5.34 27.37
CA ILE A 155 21.36 -4.02 27.61
C ILE A 155 21.87 -3.46 28.95
N PRO A 156 22.68 -2.38 28.98
CA PRO A 156 23.11 -1.76 30.22
C PRO A 156 21.92 -1.04 30.87
N ILE A 157 21.57 -1.48 32.08
CA ILE A 157 20.53 -0.87 32.91
C ILE A 157 21.00 0.52 33.35
N ARG A 158 20.48 1.58 32.72
CA ARG A 158 20.64 2.94 33.24
C ARG A 158 19.61 3.15 34.35
N LYS A 159 20.07 3.03 35.60
CA LYS A 159 19.28 3.39 36.79
C LYS A 159 19.15 4.92 36.86
N LYS A 160 17.93 5.41 36.99
CA LYS A 160 17.56 6.63 37.70
C LYS A 160 16.16 6.46 38.25
#